data_AF-A0A526VK43-F1
#
_entry.id   AF-A0A526VK43-F1
#
_cell.length_a   1.000
_cell.length_b   1.000
_cell.length_c   1.000
_cell.angle_alpha   90.00
_cell.angle_beta   90.00
_cell.angle_gamma   90.00
#
_symmetry.space_group_name_H-M   'P 1'
#
loop_
_entity.id
_entity.type
_entity.pdbx_description
1 polymer ?
#
loop_
_entity_poly.entity_id
_entity_poly.type
_entity_poly.pdbx_seq_one_letter_code
_entity_poly.pdbx_strand_id
1 'polypeptide(L)'
;MEHRITCLACAKPIDDNAPTYPDASGTLCAACAPTYDLLIDETLDCYFVDQDGEPLTASARRVLYDAHIAAGGKPTDSMARR
;
A
#
# COMPACT_ATOMS: atom_id res chain seq x y z
N MET A 1 -27.10 5.18 -4.18
CA MET A 1 -26.31 3.99 -4.54
C MET A 1 -25.08 4.03 -3.66
N GLU A 2 -25.02 3.20 -2.62
CA GLU A 2 -23.80 3.01 -1.83
C GLU A 2 -22.79 2.30 -2.75
N HIS A 3 -21.78 3.02 -3.23
CA HIS A 3 -20.67 2.43 -3.96
C HIS A 3 -19.73 1.77 -2.95
N ARG A 4 -20.11 0.60 -2.45
CA ARG A 4 -19.23 -0.19 -1.58
C ARG A 4 -18.08 -0.75 -2.40
N ILE A 5 -16.92 -0.11 -2.32
CA ILE A 5 -15.67 -0.66 -2.85
C ILE A 5 -15.43 -2.00 -2.15
N THR A 6 -15.05 -3.03 -2.90
CA THR A 6 -14.72 -4.35 -2.33
C THR A 6 -13.22 -4.55 -2.35
N CYS A 7 -12.66 -5.03 -1.24
CA CYS A 7 -11.23 -5.30 -1.15
C CYS A 7 -10.83 -6.39 -2.14
N LEU A 8 -9.84 -6.09 -2.99
CA LEU A 8 -9.34 -7.02 -4.00
C LEU A 8 -8.81 -8.33 -3.39
N ALA A 9 -8.17 -8.28 -2.22
CA ALA A 9 -7.54 -9.45 -1.61
C ALA A 9 -8.50 -10.30 -0.76
N CYS A 10 -9.35 -9.70 0.06
CA CYS A 10 -10.21 -10.45 0.99
C CYS A 10 -11.70 -10.47 0.61
N ALA A 11 -12.08 -9.83 -0.51
CA ALA A 11 -13.45 -9.73 -1.00
C ALA A 11 -14.47 -9.13 -0.01
N LYS A 12 -14.00 -8.51 1.08
CA LYS A 12 -14.87 -7.82 2.05
C LYS A 12 -15.19 -6.40 1.56
N PRO A 13 -16.39 -5.88 1.88
CA PRO A 13 -16.69 -4.47 1.64
C PRO A 13 -15.73 -3.57 2.42
N ILE A 14 -15.35 -2.46 1.80
CA ILE A 14 -14.57 -1.37 2.38
C ILE A 14 -15.55 -0.24 2.68
N ASP A 15 -15.57 0.24 3.92
CA ASP A 15 -16.34 1.44 4.28
C ASP A 15 -15.82 2.67 3.52
N ASP A 16 -16.73 3.57 3.10
CA ASP A 16 -16.40 4.76 2.29
C ASP A 16 -15.33 5.67 2.91
N ASN A 17 -15.16 5.63 4.24
CA ASN A 17 -14.20 6.47 4.99
C ASN A 17 -13.03 5.65 5.58
N ALA A 18 -12.91 4.37 5.25
CA ALA A 18 -11.79 3.55 5.69
C ALA A 18 -10.52 3.90 4.87
N PRO A 19 -9.33 3.84 5.47
CA PRO A 19 -8.08 3.93 4.71
C PRO A 19 -8.01 2.82 3.66
N THR A 20 -7.54 3.18 2.48
CA THR A 20 -7.40 2.26 1.34
C THR A 20 -6.01 2.35 0.73
N TYR A 21 -5.62 1.29 0.02
CA TYR A 21 -4.40 1.27 -0.77
C TYR A 21 -4.77 0.96 -2.23
N PRO A 22 -4.42 1.84 -3.18
CA PRO A 22 -4.64 1.57 -4.59
C PRO A 22 -3.65 0.50 -5.07
N ASP A 23 -4.17 -0.53 -5.72
CA ASP A 23 -3.38 -1.55 -6.39
C ASP A 23 -3.63 -1.47 -7.90
N ALA A 24 -2.70 -1.96 -8.72
CA ALA A 24 -2.84 -1.95 -10.18
C ALA A 24 -4.16 -2.61 -10.66
N SER A 25 -4.66 -3.59 -9.91
CA SER A 25 -5.88 -4.33 -10.26
C SER A 25 -7.12 -3.94 -9.43
N GLY A 26 -7.02 -2.98 -8.51
CA GLY A 26 -8.15 -2.58 -7.68
C GLY A 26 -7.79 -1.82 -6.41
N THR A 27 -8.50 -2.09 -5.32
CA THR A 27 -8.32 -1.40 -4.03
C THR A 27 -8.22 -2.39 -2.90
N LEU A 28 -7.23 -2.21 -2.03
CA LEU A 28 -7.03 -3.00 -0.82
C LEU A 28 -7.51 -2.23 0.41
N CYS A 29 -8.13 -2.94 1.36
CA CYS A 29 -8.45 -2.38 2.67
C CYS A 29 -7.19 -2.29 3.53
N ALA A 30 -7.21 -1.49 4.60
CA ALA A 30 -6.07 -1.30 5.49
C ALA A 30 -5.44 -2.60 6.03
N ALA A 31 -6.23 -3.66 6.23
CA ALA A 31 -5.73 -4.96 6.70
C ALA A 31 -5.05 -5.81 5.61
N CYS A 32 -5.36 -5.53 4.34
CA CYS A 32 -4.79 -6.25 3.20
C CYS A 32 -3.75 -5.43 2.44
N ALA A 33 -3.66 -4.14 2.71
CA ALA A 33 -2.64 -3.27 2.15
C ALA A 33 -1.24 -3.70 2.64
N PRO A 34 -0.21 -3.51 1.80
CA PRO A 34 1.16 -3.80 2.21
C PRO A 34 1.56 -2.92 3.40
N THR A 35 2.46 -3.45 4.23
CA THR A 35 3.15 -2.72 5.29
C THR A 35 4.41 -2.04 4.76
N TYR A 36 4.92 -1.05 5.48
CA TYR A 36 6.14 -0.35 5.08
C TYR A 36 7.39 -1.25 5.09
N ASP A 37 7.46 -2.31 5.90
CA ASP A 37 8.59 -3.24 5.89
C ASP A 37 8.74 -3.98 4.54
N LEU A 38 7.64 -4.22 3.83
CA LEU A 38 7.66 -4.85 2.51
C LEU A 38 8.38 -3.98 1.46
N LEU A 39 8.45 -2.66 1.65
CA LEU A 39 9.19 -1.76 0.74
C LEU A 39 10.69 -2.05 0.73
N ILE A 40 11.24 -2.51 1.86
CA ILE A 40 12.66 -2.82 2.00
C ILE A 40 12.97 -4.31 1.83
N ASP A 41 11.95 -5.11 1.50
CA ASP A 41 12.14 -6.50 1.10
C ASP A 41 12.63 -6.56 -0.37
N GLU A 42 13.89 -6.93 -0.54
CA GLU A 42 14.54 -7.07 -1.86
C GLU A 42 14.01 -8.27 -2.66
N THR A 43 13.22 -9.16 -2.06
CA THR A 43 12.55 -10.26 -2.78
C THR A 43 11.27 -9.79 -3.50
N LEU A 44 10.81 -8.57 -3.21
CA LEU A 44 9.57 -7.97 -3.71
C LEU A 44 9.81 -6.79 -4.66
N ASP A 45 10.95 -6.76 -5.35
CA ASP A 45 11.37 -5.63 -6.20
C ASP A 45 10.35 -5.21 -7.27
N CYS A 46 9.54 -6.13 -7.79
CA CYS A 46 8.51 -5.83 -8.81
C CYS A 46 7.11 -5.62 -8.22
N TYR A 47 6.95 -5.62 -6.90
CA TYR A 47 5.65 -5.61 -6.24
C TYR A 47 5.07 -4.20 -6.09
N PHE A 48 5.92 -3.18 -6.04
CA PHE A 48 5.50 -1.79 -5.89
C PHE A 48 5.75 -1.05 -7.19
N VAL A 49 4.71 -0.40 -7.71
CA VAL A 49 4.78 0.35 -8.97
C VAL A 49 4.52 1.84 -8.76
N ASP A 50 5.01 2.67 -9.67
CA ASP A 50 4.68 4.09 -9.73
C ASP A 50 3.31 4.36 -10.40
N GLN A 51 3.03 5.63 -10.70
CA GLN A 51 1.76 6.05 -11.31
C GLN A 51 1.62 5.60 -12.78
N ASP A 52 2.73 5.33 -13.46
CA ASP A 52 2.76 4.83 -14.83
C ASP A 52 2.72 3.29 -14.88
N GLY A 53 2.75 2.64 -13.70
CA GLY A 53 2.71 1.19 -13.55
C GLY A 53 4.09 0.52 -13.64
N GLU A 54 5.17 1.31 -13.64
CA GLU A 54 6.53 0.79 -13.69
C GLU A 54 7.03 0.42 -12.28
N PRO A 55 7.80 -0.67 -12.12
CA PRO A 55 8.36 -1.05 -10.82
C PRO A 55 9.20 0.07 -10.19
N LEU A 56 8.91 0.39 -8.93
CA LEU A 56 9.72 1.32 -8.14
C LEU A 56 11.12 0.75 -7.93
N THR A 57 12.12 1.60 -8.14
CA THR A 57 13.50 1.23 -7.82
C THR A 57 13.67 0.97 -6.32
N ALA A 58 14.66 0.15 -5.94
CA ALA A 58 14.99 -0.10 -4.53
C ALA A 58 15.28 1.20 -3.76
N SER A 59 15.94 2.19 -4.40
CA SER A 59 16.19 3.48 -3.79
C SER A 59 14.90 4.29 -3.57
N ALA A 60 13.97 4.28 -4.52
CA ALA A 60 12.67 4.96 -4.36
C ALA A 60 11.85 4.34 -3.23
N ARG A 61 11.77 3.00 -3.16
CA ARG A 61 11.10 2.29 -2.06
C ARG A 61 11.74 2.61 -0.71
N ARG A 62 13.07 2.67 -0.66
CA ARG A 62 13.80 3.04 0.56
C ARG A 62 13.50 4.46 1.03
N VAL A 63 13.41 5.42 0.10
CA VAL A 63 13.03 6.81 0.43
C VAL A 63 11.64 6.87 1.07
N LEU A 64 10.67 6.10 0.56
CA LEU A 64 9.32 6.02 1.13
C LEU A 64 9.33 5.43 2.55
N TYR A 65 10.10 4.36 2.75
CA TYR A 65 10.28 3.75 4.05
C TYR A 65 10.93 4.73 5.05
N ASP A 66 12.07 5.31 4.70
CA ASP A 66 12.82 6.20 5.59
C ASP A 66 11.99 7.46 5.93
N ALA A 67 11.22 8.00 4.98
CA ALA A 67 10.31 9.13 5.23
C ALA A 67 9.22 8.78 6.25
N HIS A 68 8.66 7.58 6.19
CA HIS A 68 7.65 7.11 7.15
C HIS A 68 8.24 6.94 8.56
N ILE A 69 9.42 6.34 8.66
CA ILE A 69 10.12 6.18 9.94
C ILE A 69 10.52 7.54 10.53
N ALA A 70 11.01 8.47 9.71
CA ALA A 70 11.36 9.82 10.14
C ALA A 70 10.15 10.61 10.68
N ALA A 71 8.95 10.32 10.17
CA ALA A 71 7.69 10.88 10.67
C ALA A 71 7.21 10.23 11.98
N GLY A 72 7.95 9.26 12.54
CA GLY A 72 7.59 8.51 13.75
C GLY A 72 6.76 7.25 13.48
N GLY A 73 6.64 6.85 12.22
CA GLY A 73 5.97 5.63 11.81
C GLY A 73 6.75 4.36 12.15
N LYS A 74 6.09 3.21 12.06
CA LYS A 74 6.65 1.88 12.29
C LYS A 74 6.68 1.07 10.99
N PRO A 75 7.63 0.12 10.86
CA PRO A 75 7.71 -0.75 9.69
C PRO A 75 6.42 -1.56 9.44
N THR A 76 5.76 -1.99 10.51
CA THR A 76 4.53 -2.79 10.46
C THR A 76 3.27 -1.96 10.20
N ASP A 77 3.38 -0.65 10.03
CA ASP A 77 2.22 0.18 9.72
C ASP A 77 1.72 -0.14 8.31
N SER A 78 0.39 -0.12 8.15
CA SER A 78 -0.24 -0.27 6.85
C SER A 78 0.07 0.94 5.97
N MET A 79 0.36 0.70 4.69
CA MET A 79 0.51 1.75 3.69
C MET A 79 -0.83 2.30 3.19
N ALA A 80 -1.97 1.79 3.67
CA ALA A 80 -3.28 2.35 3.35
C ALA A 80 -3.43 3.78 3.89
N ARG A 81 -3.94 4.67 3.05
CA ARG A 81 -4.12 6.09 3.35
C ARG A 81 -5.57 6.51 3.11
N ARG A 82 -5.95 7.65 3.70
CA ARG A 82 -7.22 8.33 3.43
C ARG A 82 -7.04 9.42 2.40
#